data_AF-A0A851MEP9-F1
#
_entry.id   AF-A0A851MEP9-F1
#
_cell.length_a   1.000
_cell.length_b   1.000
_cell.length_c   1.000
_cell.angle_alpha   90.00
_cell.angle_beta   90.00
_cell.angle_gamma   90.00
#
_symmetry.space_group_name_H-M   'P 1'
#
loop_
_entity.id
_entity.type
_entity.pdbx_description
1 polymer ?
#
loop_
_entity_poly.entity_id
_entity_poly.type
_entity_poly.pdbx_seq_one_letter_code
_entity_poly.pdbx_strand_id
1 'polypeptide(L)'
;RFAVSVGYWKDPYLQYFVRQAKERKAPEINRGKWEWAQSYYARVHGVSYLLKAFLKKTECNCQIVNLGAGMDTLFWRLKDENLLPRKYFEVDFPMIVARKIHNIKSKPPLSKPIMESHSGDSLLIDSHSLDSSRYSIVGADLRFSADLEEKLKKHNLDVHLPTLLVAECVLVYMTPQQSANLLKWAASTFPVAMFVNYEQVNMTDRFGQIMIENLQRRQCNLAGVEVCRSLDSQRERLLLNGWETARAIDMMKVYSFLPQADVKRIEALEFLDEKELFEQLMQHYCICWASKDSSNL
;
A
#
# COMPACT_ATOMS: atom_id res chain seq x y z
N ARG A 1 -4.18 7.85 10.15
CA ARG A 1 -5.21 8.74 10.77
C ARG A 1 -4.61 9.93 11.52
N PHE A 2 -3.61 9.74 12.39
CA PHE A 2 -2.99 10.85 13.12
C PHE A 2 -2.43 11.93 12.19
N ALA A 3 -1.58 11.56 11.23
CA ALA A 3 -1.03 12.50 10.24
C ALA A 3 -2.11 13.25 9.42
N VAL A 4 -3.21 12.59 9.07
CA VAL A 4 -4.39 13.24 8.44
C VAL A 4 -5.01 14.28 9.37
N SER A 5 -5.20 13.96 10.65
CA SER A 5 -5.84 14.88 11.61
C SER A 5 -5.05 16.15 11.91
N VAL A 6 -3.75 16.13 11.63
CA VAL A 6 -2.84 17.27 11.82
C VAL A 6 -2.43 17.90 10.48
N GLY A 7 -3.09 17.53 9.38
CA GLY A 7 -3.00 18.27 8.11
C GLY A 7 -1.94 17.81 7.11
N TYR A 8 -1.31 16.65 7.28
CA TYR A 8 -0.30 16.17 6.31
C TYR A 8 -0.91 15.91 4.92
N TRP A 9 -2.07 15.27 4.85
CA TRP A 9 -2.87 15.13 3.63
C TRP A 9 -4.35 15.06 3.94
N LYS A 10 -5.18 15.25 2.92
CA LYS A 10 -6.64 15.15 3.03
C LYS A 10 -7.10 13.71 2.81
N ASP A 11 -7.79 13.16 3.80
CA ASP A 11 -8.48 11.88 3.68
C ASP A 11 -9.77 11.91 4.53
N PRO A 12 -10.93 12.19 3.90
CA PRO A 12 -12.19 12.28 4.62
C PRO A 12 -12.76 10.91 5.00
N TYR A 13 -12.16 9.81 4.55
CA TYR A 13 -12.70 8.46 4.68
C TYR A 13 -12.07 7.68 5.83
N LEU A 14 -10.77 7.90 6.11
CA LEU A 14 -10.01 7.13 7.09
C LEU A 14 -10.60 7.19 8.51
N GLN A 15 -11.33 8.28 8.82
CA GLN A 15 -12.04 8.43 10.08
C GLN A 15 -13.12 7.39 10.34
N TYR A 16 -13.67 6.77 9.29
CA TYR A 16 -14.71 5.74 9.38
C TYR A 16 -14.15 4.35 9.66
N PHE A 17 -12.86 4.11 9.39
CA PHE A 17 -12.25 2.78 9.55
C PHE A 17 -11.49 2.59 10.86
N VAL A 18 -10.76 3.61 11.30
CA VAL A 18 -9.83 3.51 12.44
C VAL A 18 -10.13 4.64 13.41
N ARG A 19 -10.39 4.40 14.70
CA ARG A 19 -10.62 5.45 15.70
C ARG A 19 -9.38 6.34 15.88
N GLN A 20 -9.57 7.61 16.25
CA GLN A 20 -8.44 8.45 16.63
C GLN A 20 -7.93 7.98 17.98
N ALA A 21 -6.64 7.67 18.07
CA ALA A 21 -6.01 7.40 19.36
C ALA A 21 -6.13 8.68 20.22
N LYS A 22 -6.82 8.59 21.36
CA LYS A 22 -7.03 9.71 22.29
C LYS A 22 -5.81 9.96 23.19
N GLU A 23 -4.74 9.17 23.07
CA GLU A 23 -3.60 9.25 23.97
C GLU A 23 -2.62 10.38 23.56
N ARG A 24 -2.74 11.51 24.27
CA ARG A 24 -1.62 12.40 24.56
C ARG A 24 -0.62 11.60 25.41
N LYS A 25 0.38 11.00 24.76
CA LYS A 25 1.53 10.39 25.44
C LYS A 25 2.60 11.46 25.69
N ALA A 26 3.60 11.12 26.50
CA ALA A 26 4.71 11.99 26.90
C ALA A 26 5.34 12.76 25.71
N PRO A 27 5.91 13.96 25.93
CA PRO A 27 6.47 14.81 24.87
C PRO A 27 7.43 14.08 23.93
N GLU A 28 8.26 13.14 24.41
CA GLU A 28 9.19 12.36 23.57
C GLU A 28 8.47 11.38 22.62
N ILE A 29 7.30 10.87 23.03
CA ILE A 29 6.44 10.03 22.18
C ILE A 29 5.66 10.91 21.19
N ASN A 30 5.43 12.19 21.53
CA ASN A 30 4.89 13.13 20.56
C ASN A 30 5.94 13.50 19.52
N ARG A 31 7.22 13.73 19.90
CA ARG A 31 8.34 13.96 18.97
C ARG A 31 8.34 12.92 17.86
N GLY A 32 8.55 11.64 18.24
CA GLY A 32 8.50 10.48 17.34
C GLY A 32 7.33 10.49 16.35
N LYS A 33 6.12 10.87 16.80
CA LYS A 33 4.92 10.84 15.95
C LYS A 33 5.04 11.76 14.74
N TRP A 34 5.88 12.79 14.79
CA TRP A 34 6.02 13.79 13.73
C TRP A 34 7.02 13.34 12.68
N GLU A 35 8.16 12.75 13.05
CA GLU A 35 9.04 12.08 12.09
C GLU A 35 8.27 10.95 11.39
N TRP A 36 7.49 10.18 12.16
CA TRP A 36 6.59 9.19 11.58
C TRP A 36 5.57 9.84 10.65
N ALA A 37 4.92 10.95 11.02
CA ALA A 37 3.91 11.59 10.18
C ALA A 37 4.48 12.12 8.85
N GLN A 38 5.66 12.74 8.87
CA GLN A 38 6.39 13.15 7.66
C GLN A 38 6.78 11.94 6.80
N SER A 39 7.30 10.88 7.42
CA SER A 39 7.61 9.62 6.74
C SER A 39 6.37 8.98 6.11
N TYR A 40 5.24 8.95 6.84
CA TYR A 40 3.95 8.49 6.32
C TYR A 40 3.45 9.35 5.16
N TYR A 41 3.67 10.67 5.18
CA TYR A 41 3.34 11.53 4.04
C TYR A 41 4.15 11.15 2.81
N ALA A 42 5.49 11.02 2.94
CA ALA A 42 6.35 10.61 1.84
C ALA A 42 5.97 9.23 1.29
N ARG A 43 5.63 8.27 2.17
CA ARG A 43 5.09 6.95 1.81
C ARG A 43 3.82 7.06 0.97
N VAL A 44 2.79 7.75 1.49
CA VAL A 44 1.49 7.89 0.82
C VAL A 44 1.64 8.62 -0.51
N HIS A 45 2.45 9.68 -0.54
CA HIS A 45 2.69 10.46 -1.74
C HIS A 45 3.48 9.67 -2.79
N GLY A 46 4.54 8.95 -2.40
CA GLY A 46 5.36 8.14 -3.30
C GLY A 46 4.56 7.01 -3.96
N VAL A 47 3.79 6.24 -3.18
CA VAL A 47 2.91 5.20 -3.71
C VAL A 47 1.82 5.81 -4.59
N SER A 48 1.20 6.90 -4.15
CA SER A 48 0.18 7.59 -4.95
C SER A 48 0.73 8.16 -6.26
N TYR A 49 1.98 8.60 -6.30
CA TYR A 49 2.62 9.13 -7.50
C TYR A 49 2.77 8.04 -8.56
N LEU A 50 3.34 6.88 -8.19
CA LEU A 50 3.50 5.73 -9.09
C LEU A 50 2.15 5.23 -9.59
N LEU A 51 1.17 5.14 -8.70
CA LEU A 51 -0.18 4.71 -9.05
C LEU A 51 -0.86 5.67 -10.03
N LYS A 52 -0.77 6.99 -9.79
CA LYS A 52 -1.32 8.00 -10.71
C LYS A 52 -0.58 8.02 -12.05
N ALA A 53 0.74 7.77 -12.06
CA ALA A 53 1.51 7.63 -13.29
C ALA A 53 1.02 6.43 -14.12
N PHE A 54 0.78 5.28 -13.47
CA PHE A 54 0.22 4.10 -14.12
C PHE A 54 -1.20 4.32 -14.65
N LEU A 55 -2.08 4.92 -13.84
CA LEU A 55 -3.44 5.30 -14.27
C LEU A 55 -3.41 6.24 -15.47
N LYS A 56 -2.53 7.25 -15.46
CA LYS A 56 -2.37 8.19 -16.58
C LYS A 56 -1.90 7.48 -17.84
N LYS A 57 -0.92 6.57 -17.72
CA LYS A 57 -0.37 5.81 -18.84
C LYS A 57 -1.38 4.87 -19.49
N THR A 58 -2.27 4.30 -18.68
CA THR A 58 -3.30 3.36 -19.13
C THR A 58 -4.64 4.04 -19.41
N GLU A 59 -4.73 5.37 -19.29
CA GLU A 59 -5.98 6.14 -19.42
C GLU A 59 -7.11 5.59 -18.53
N CYS A 60 -6.75 5.14 -17.32
CA CYS A 60 -7.62 4.43 -16.37
C CYS A 60 -8.23 3.12 -16.90
N ASN A 61 -7.85 2.65 -18.10
CA ASN A 61 -8.23 1.37 -18.68
C ASN A 61 -7.36 0.23 -18.14
N CYS A 62 -7.34 0.09 -16.82
CA CYS A 62 -6.50 -0.86 -16.10
C CYS A 62 -7.21 -1.42 -14.86
N GLN A 63 -6.56 -2.34 -14.17
CA GLN A 63 -6.98 -2.83 -12.86
C GLN A 63 -5.95 -2.43 -11.80
N ILE A 64 -6.41 -2.33 -10.55
CA ILE A 64 -5.52 -2.17 -9.40
C ILE A 64 -5.83 -3.28 -8.40
N VAL A 65 -4.80 -3.96 -7.90
CA VAL A 65 -4.89 -4.99 -6.86
C VAL A 65 -4.04 -4.57 -5.66
N ASN A 66 -4.68 -4.10 -4.60
CA ASN A 66 -4.03 -3.74 -3.35
C ASN A 66 -3.96 -4.97 -2.42
N LEU A 67 -2.76 -5.54 -2.30
CA LEU A 67 -2.45 -6.74 -1.55
C LEU A 67 -2.12 -6.35 -0.11
N GLY A 68 -2.88 -6.85 0.86
CA GLY A 68 -2.76 -6.45 2.27
C GLY A 68 -3.27 -5.03 2.49
N ALA A 69 -4.42 -4.69 1.88
CA ALA A 69 -4.93 -3.32 1.82
C ALA A 69 -5.29 -2.72 3.19
N GLY A 70 -5.49 -3.55 4.22
CA GLY A 70 -5.86 -3.13 5.55
C GLY A 70 -7.09 -2.23 5.52
N MET A 71 -6.95 -1.02 6.08
CA MET A 71 -8.01 0.01 6.12
C MET A 71 -7.73 1.15 5.14
N ASP A 72 -7.03 0.87 4.03
CA ASP A 72 -6.75 1.85 2.99
C ASP A 72 -8.03 2.48 2.41
N THR A 73 -7.91 3.71 1.94
CA THR A 73 -9.02 4.57 1.48
C THR A 73 -8.88 4.98 0.02
N LEU A 74 -7.91 4.41 -0.71
CA LEU A 74 -7.51 4.89 -2.02
C LEU A 74 -8.63 4.81 -3.04
N PHE A 75 -9.47 3.77 -3.01
CA PHE A 75 -10.63 3.66 -3.90
C PHE A 75 -11.50 4.94 -3.86
N TRP A 76 -11.89 5.38 -2.66
CA TRP A 76 -12.73 6.56 -2.50
C TRP A 76 -12.00 7.85 -2.91
N ARG A 77 -10.71 7.97 -2.57
CA ARG A 77 -9.89 9.12 -2.98
C ARG A 77 -9.74 9.21 -4.50
N LEU A 78 -9.55 8.08 -5.19
CA LEU A 78 -9.50 8.03 -6.66
C LEU A 78 -10.84 8.38 -7.28
N LYS A 79 -11.97 8.01 -6.64
CA LYS A 79 -13.30 8.43 -7.11
C LYS A 79 -13.49 9.93 -7.00
N ASP A 80 -13.11 10.56 -5.89
CA ASP A 80 -13.17 12.01 -5.72
C ASP A 80 -12.35 12.76 -6.78
N GLU A 81 -11.24 12.16 -7.23
CA GLU A 81 -10.38 12.70 -8.28
C GLU A 81 -10.81 12.32 -9.71
N ASN A 82 -11.89 11.55 -9.89
CA ASN A 82 -12.32 10.99 -11.18
C ASN A 82 -11.26 10.12 -11.89
N LEU A 83 -10.45 9.38 -11.13
CA LEU A 83 -9.35 8.54 -11.61
C LEU A 83 -9.59 7.04 -11.37
N LEU A 84 -10.85 6.60 -11.30
CA LEU A 84 -11.15 5.19 -11.02
C LEU A 84 -10.66 4.26 -12.15
N PRO A 85 -9.91 3.19 -11.84
CA PRO A 85 -9.57 2.14 -12.80
C PRO A 85 -10.81 1.35 -13.23
N ARG A 86 -10.72 0.48 -14.24
CA ARG A 86 -11.81 -0.43 -14.62
C ARG A 86 -12.36 -1.18 -13.42
N LYS A 87 -11.48 -1.73 -12.59
CA LYS A 87 -11.84 -2.32 -11.30
C LYS A 87 -10.71 -2.20 -10.28
N TYR A 88 -11.08 -1.89 -9.05
CA TYR A 88 -10.17 -1.81 -7.90
C TYR A 88 -10.41 -3.01 -6.98
N PHE A 89 -9.38 -3.81 -6.76
CA PHE A 89 -9.42 -5.00 -5.91
C PHE A 89 -8.61 -4.74 -4.64
N GLU A 90 -9.16 -5.13 -3.51
CA GLU A 90 -8.45 -5.21 -2.24
C GLU A 90 -8.42 -6.64 -1.74
N VAL A 91 -7.30 -7.03 -1.16
CA VAL A 91 -7.12 -8.34 -0.56
C VAL A 91 -6.54 -8.17 0.83
N ASP A 92 -7.11 -8.86 1.81
CA ASP A 92 -6.55 -8.96 3.15
C ASP A 92 -7.05 -10.24 3.83
N PHE A 93 -6.56 -10.53 5.03
CA PHE A 93 -7.07 -11.64 5.82
C PHE A 93 -8.59 -11.51 6.05
N PRO A 94 -9.35 -12.63 6.06
CA PRO A 94 -10.81 -12.62 6.22
C PRO A 94 -11.31 -11.79 7.43
N MET A 95 -10.56 -11.77 8.53
CA MET A 95 -10.88 -10.96 9.71
C MET A 95 -10.81 -9.45 9.44
N ILE A 96 -9.80 -9.01 8.69
CA ILE A 96 -9.61 -7.59 8.34
C ILE A 96 -10.68 -7.15 7.34
N VAL A 97 -10.95 -8.00 6.34
CA VAL A 97 -12.02 -7.78 5.35
C VAL A 97 -13.39 -7.70 6.01
N ALA A 98 -13.73 -8.63 6.92
CA ALA A 98 -15.00 -8.59 7.64
C ALA A 98 -15.20 -7.27 8.41
N ARG A 99 -14.13 -6.79 9.07
CA ARG A 99 -14.14 -5.51 9.78
C ARG A 99 -14.32 -4.32 8.81
N LYS A 100 -13.65 -4.34 7.66
CA LYS A 100 -13.75 -3.28 6.66
C LYS A 100 -15.14 -3.24 6.02
N ILE A 101 -15.68 -4.40 5.64
CA ILE A 101 -17.05 -4.56 5.12
C ILE A 101 -18.07 -4.07 6.15
N HIS A 102 -17.93 -4.39 7.44
CA HIS A 102 -18.82 -3.89 8.48
C HIS A 102 -18.85 -2.35 8.53
N ASN A 103 -17.69 -1.69 8.44
CA ASN A 103 -17.60 -0.24 8.39
C ASN A 103 -18.23 0.32 7.09
N ILE A 104 -17.99 -0.31 5.93
CA ILE A 104 -18.59 0.10 4.66
C ILE A 104 -20.12 0.02 4.74
N LYS A 105 -20.67 -1.11 5.22
CA LYS A 105 -22.12 -1.32 5.36
C LYS A 105 -22.77 -0.31 6.31
N SER A 106 -22.11 -0.03 7.45
CA SER A 106 -22.68 0.80 8.51
C SER A 106 -22.54 2.31 8.28
N LYS A 107 -21.75 2.75 7.30
CA LYS A 107 -21.45 4.17 7.06
C LYS A 107 -21.81 4.58 5.63
N PRO A 108 -22.91 5.32 5.42
CA PRO A 108 -23.32 5.80 4.10
C PRO A 108 -22.23 6.53 3.29
N PRO A 109 -21.32 7.33 3.89
CA PRO A 109 -20.22 7.94 3.16
C PRO A 109 -19.25 6.95 2.49
N LEU A 110 -19.22 5.68 2.95
CA LEU A 110 -18.41 4.63 2.36
C LEU A 110 -19.20 3.79 1.35
N SER A 111 -20.45 3.43 1.65
CA SER A 111 -21.25 2.56 0.78
C SER A 111 -21.82 3.28 -0.45
N LYS A 112 -22.25 4.55 -0.33
CA LYS A 112 -22.84 5.31 -1.46
C LYS A 112 -21.89 5.41 -2.67
N PRO A 113 -20.61 5.79 -2.51
CA PRO A 113 -19.64 5.81 -3.62
C PRO A 113 -19.51 4.49 -4.38
N ILE A 114 -19.60 3.35 -3.67
CA ILE A 114 -19.51 2.02 -4.28
C ILE A 114 -20.79 1.73 -5.08
N MET A 115 -21.96 2.01 -4.50
CA MET A 115 -23.27 1.82 -5.17
C MET A 115 -23.41 2.70 -6.42
N GLU A 116 -23.03 3.97 -6.35
CA GLU A 116 -23.06 4.90 -7.51
C GLU A 116 -22.17 4.43 -8.68
N SER A 117 -21.12 3.67 -8.36
CA SER A 117 -20.19 3.13 -9.35
C SER A 117 -20.59 1.73 -9.83
N HIS A 118 -21.65 1.14 -9.27
CA HIS A 118 -22.12 -0.19 -9.62
C HIS A 118 -23.18 -0.11 -10.71
N SER A 119 -23.05 -0.98 -11.71
CA SER A 119 -23.95 -1.07 -12.87
C SER A 119 -24.97 -2.21 -12.76
N GLY A 120 -24.98 -2.97 -11.66
CA GLY A 120 -25.88 -4.10 -11.43
C GLY A 120 -26.95 -3.80 -10.39
N ASP A 121 -27.98 -4.63 -10.35
CA ASP A 121 -29.16 -4.43 -9.49
C ASP A 121 -28.88 -4.70 -8.00
N SER A 122 -27.86 -5.50 -7.68
CA SER A 122 -27.52 -5.84 -6.30
C SER A 122 -26.02 -6.07 -6.11
N LEU A 123 -25.49 -5.53 -5.00
CA LEU A 123 -24.13 -5.82 -4.54
C LEU A 123 -24.08 -7.23 -3.96
N LEU A 124 -23.13 -8.04 -4.42
CA LEU A 124 -22.85 -9.33 -3.79
C LEU A 124 -21.99 -9.06 -2.56
N ILE A 125 -22.59 -9.16 -1.37
CA ILE A 125 -21.87 -8.93 -0.12
C ILE A 125 -22.07 -10.07 0.86
N ASP A 126 -20.99 -10.78 1.15
CA ASP A 126 -20.92 -11.75 2.23
C ASP A 126 -20.10 -11.21 3.42
N SER A 127 -19.74 -12.07 4.39
CA SER A 127 -18.96 -11.68 5.57
C SER A 127 -17.48 -11.44 5.30
N HIS A 128 -16.95 -12.00 4.21
CA HIS A 128 -15.53 -12.04 3.86
C HIS A 128 -15.26 -11.55 2.43
N SER A 129 -16.27 -11.09 1.71
CA SER A 129 -16.15 -10.54 0.38
C SER A 129 -17.25 -9.51 0.09
N LEU A 130 -16.91 -8.53 -0.73
CA LEU A 130 -17.85 -7.58 -1.32
C LEU A 130 -17.45 -7.42 -2.78
N ASP A 131 -18.37 -7.69 -3.70
CA ASP A 131 -18.17 -7.48 -5.13
C ASP A 131 -19.14 -6.43 -5.68
N SER A 132 -18.58 -5.52 -6.48
CA SER A 132 -19.30 -4.51 -7.26
C SER A 132 -18.64 -4.36 -8.63
N SER A 133 -19.22 -3.54 -9.50
CA SER A 133 -18.68 -3.36 -10.86
C SER A 133 -17.29 -2.71 -10.87
N ARG A 134 -16.99 -1.84 -9.89
CA ARG A 134 -15.77 -1.01 -9.88
C ARG A 134 -14.88 -1.22 -8.65
N TYR A 135 -15.39 -1.89 -7.62
CA TYR A 135 -14.67 -2.17 -6.38
C TYR A 135 -14.96 -3.59 -5.90
N SER A 136 -13.92 -4.30 -5.49
CA SER A 136 -14.03 -5.60 -4.86
C SER A 136 -13.08 -5.67 -3.66
N ILE A 137 -13.51 -6.29 -2.57
CA ILE A 137 -12.63 -6.67 -1.46
C ILE A 137 -12.83 -8.15 -1.15
N VAL A 138 -11.72 -8.88 -1.00
CA VAL A 138 -11.70 -10.34 -0.89
C VAL A 138 -10.86 -10.79 0.31
N GLY A 139 -11.45 -11.63 1.15
CA GLY A 139 -10.78 -12.32 2.25
C GLY A 139 -9.92 -13.48 1.74
N ALA A 140 -8.61 -13.28 1.67
CA ALA A 140 -7.66 -14.30 1.27
C ALA A 140 -6.33 -14.17 2.02
N ASP A 141 -5.65 -15.29 2.16
CA ASP A 141 -4.30 -15.32 2.71
C ASP A 141 -3.30 -15.30 1.56
N LEU A 142 -2.53 -14.20 1.47
CA LEU A 142 -1.58 -13.94 0.39
C LEU A 142 -0.49 -15.00 0.24
N ARG A 143 -0.28 -15.85 1.27
CA ARG A 143 0.68 -16.95 1.24
C ARG A 143 0.25 -18.10 0.32
N PHE A 144 -1.04 -18.16 -0.04
CA PHE A 144 -1.62 -19.20 -0.89
C PHE A 144 -2.10 -18.62 -2.23
N SER A 145 -1.18 -18.39 -3.16
CA SER A 145 -1.46 -17.70 -4.44
C SER A 145 -2.53 -18.37 -5.31
N ALA A 146 -2.70 -19.69 -5.23
CA ALA A 146 -3.75 -20.39 -5.98
C ALA A 146 -5.18 -20.04 -5.47
N ASP A 147 -5.38 -20.02 -4.15
CA ASP A 147 -6.64 -19.60 -3.53
C ASP A 147 -6.93 -18.11 -3.81
N LEU A 148 -5.88 -17.29 -3.75
CA LEU A 148 -5.95 -15.87 -4.11
C LEU A 148 -6.46 -15.67 -5.54
N GLU A 149 -5.86 -16.38 -6.50
CA GLU A 149 -6.23 -16.29 -7.91
C GLU A 149 -7.67 -16.75 -8.17
N GLU A 150 -8.06 -17.89 -7.59
CA GLU A 150 -9.42 -18.41 -7.72
C GLU A 150 -10.47 -17.39 -7.24
N LYS A 151 -10.24 -16.78 -6.07
CA LYS A 151 -11.14 -15.78 -5.52
C LYS A 151 -11.15 -14.49 -6.33
N LEU A 152 -10.00 -13.99 -6.78
CA LEU A 152 -9.97 -12.79 -7.63
C LEU A 152 -10.69 -13.03 -8.97
N LYS A 153 -10.50 -14.20 -9.59
CA LYS A 153 -11.23 -14.58 -10.82
C LYS A 153 -12.74 -14.69 -10.61
N LYS A 154 -13.19 -15.23 -9.47
CA LYS A 154 -14.63 -15.22 -9.08
C LYS A 154 -15.20 -13.81 -8.99
N HIS A 155 -14.37 -12.83 -8.64
CA HIS A 155 -14.70 -11.41 -8.61
C HIS A 155 -14.39 -10.71 -9.95
N ASN A 156 -14.33 -11.45 -11.05
CA ASN A 156 -14.15 -10.93 -12.41
C ASN A 156 -12.84 -10.15 -12.61
N LEU A 157 -11.73 -10.61 -12.02
CA LEU A 157 -10.39 -10.15 -12.39
C LEU A 157 -10.08 -10.57 -13.84
N ASP A 158 -9.81 -9.60 -14.70
CA ASP A 158 -9.41 -9.81 -16.09
C ASP A 158 -7.88 -9.85 -16.20
N VAL A 159 -7.32 -10.98 -16.64
CA VAL A 159 -5.87 -11.16 -16.78
C VAL A 159 -5.29 -10.45 -18.02
N HIS A 160 -6.15 -10.04 -18.96
CA HIS A 160 -5.74 -9.36 -20.19
C HIS A 160 -5.63 -7.84 -20.05
N LEU A 161 -6.17 -7.26 -18.96
CA LEU A 161 -6.04 -5.84 -18.69
C LEU A 161 -4.69 -5.51 -18.03
N PRO A 162 -4.07 -4.35 -18.36
CA PRO A 162 -2.95 -3.82 -17.60
C PRO A 162 -3.29 -3.77 -16.12
N THR A 163 -2.45 -4.37 -15.28
CA THR A 163 -2.76 -4.51 -13.85
C THR A 163 -1.63 -3.98 -12.97
N LEU A 164 -1.96 -3.03 -12.10
CA LEU A 164 -1.06 -2.54 -11.06
C LEU A 164 -1.33 -3.32 -9.76
N LEU A 165 -0.29 -3.94 -9.21
CA LEU A 165 -0.33 -4.58 -7.90
C LEU A 165 0.43 -3.71 -6.90
N VAL A 166 -0.13 -3.55 -5.70
CA VAL A 166 0.49 -2.76 -4.63
C VAL A 166 0.62 -3.62 -3.38
N ALA A 167 1.82 -3.65 -2.79
CA ALA A 167 2.09 -4.25 -1.50
C ALA A 167 2.76 -3.20 -0.59
N GLU A 168 1.99 -2.59 0.29
CA GLU A 168 2.43 -1.42 1.07
C GLU A 168 2.64 -1.77 2.55
N CYS A 169 3.89 -2.12 2.90
CA CYS A 169 4.30 -2.80 4.14
C CYS A 169 3.59 -4.13 4.32
N VAL A 170 3.78 -5.06 3.38
CA VAL A 170 3.07 -6.35 3.40
C VAL A 170 4.02 -7.53 3.25
N LEU A 171 4.94 -7.49 2.27
CA LEU A 171 5.75 -8.66 1.95
C LEU A 171 6.74 -9.02 3.07
N VAL A 172 7.21 -8.05 3.86
CA VAL A 172 8.07 -8.27 5.02
C VAL A 172 7.45 -9.16 6.12
N TYR A 173 6.12 -9.31 6.16
CA TYR A 173 5.43 -10.13 7.17
C TYR A 173 5.32 -11.62 6.82
N MET A 174 5.65 -12.00 5.60
CA MET A 174 5.67 -13.39 5.15
C MET A 174 7.11 -13.86 4.92
N THR A 175 7.33 -15.17 4.86
CA THR A 175 8.68 -15.68 4.60
C THR A 175 9.14 -15.25 3.21
N PRO A 176 10.45 -15.19 2.95
CA PRO A 176 10.96 -14.83 1.62
C PRO A 176 10.46 -15.75 0.53
N GLN A 177 10.32 -17.05 0.80
CA GLN A 177 9.72 -17.98 -0.13
C GLN A 177 8.25 -17.63 -0.45
N GLN A 178 7.45 -17.29 0.56
CA GLN A 178 6.03 -16.94 0.36
C GLN A 178 5.89 -15.66 -0.47
N SER A 179 6.66 -14.63 -0.15
CA SER A 179 6.62 -13.38 -0.92
C SER A 179 7.18 -13.53 -2.34
N ALA A 180 8.22 -14.35 -2.54
CA ALA A 180 8.73 -14.69 -3.86
C ALA A 180 7.65 -15.40 -4.71
N ASN A 181 6.92 -16.36 -4.11
CA ASN A 181 5.82 -17.04 -4.78
C ASN A 181 4.71 -16.06 -5.20
N LEU A 182 4.36 -15.09 -4.34
CA LEU A 182 3.36 -14.06 -4.66
C LEU A 182 3.83 -13.14 -5.80
N LEU A 183 5.09 -12.69 -5.77
CA LEU A 183 5.68 -11.89 -6.84
C LEU A 183 5.70 -12.65 -8.18
N LYS A 184 6.08 -13.93 -8.14
CA LYS A 184 6.14 -14.81 -9.32
C LYS A 184 4.75 -15.07 -9.89
N TRP A 185 3.76 -15.30 -9.03
CA TRP A 185 2.36 -15.43 -9.42
C TRP A 185 1.88 -14.18 -10.17
N ALA A 186 2.11 -12.99 -9.61
CA ALA A 186 1.72 -11.73 -10.24
C ALA A 186 2.37 -11.56 -11.62
N ALA A 187 3.70 -11.76 -11.71
CA ALA A 187 4.43 -11.66 -12.97
C ALA A 187 3.99 -12.71 -14.02
N SER A 188 3.56 -13.89 -13.58
CA SER A 188 3.14 -14.99 -14.47
C SER A 188 1.68 -14.84 -14.93
N THR A 189 0.83 -14.20 -14.12
CA THR A 189 -0.62 -14.05 -14.38
C THR A 189 -0.90 -12.95 -15.41
N PHE A 190 -0.19 -11.83 -15.32
CA PHE A 190 -0.48 -10.65 -16.13
C PHE A 190 0.59 -10.45 -17.22
N PRO A 191 0.19 -10.30 -18.50
CA PRO A 191 1.12 -9.96 -19.59
C PRO A 191 1.69 -8.54 -19.46
N VAL A 192 0.85 -7.58 -19.05
CA VAL A 192 1.20 -6.18 -18.81
C VAL A 192 0.88 -5.84 -17.36
N ALA A 193 1.92 -5.60 -16.56
CA ALA A 193 1.74 -5.31 -15.15
C ALA A 193 2.82 -4.40 -14.57
N MET A 194 2.45 -3.75 -13.47
CA MET A 194 3.37 -3.03 -12.59
C MET A 194 3.20 -3.54 -11.18
N PHE A 195 4.30 -3.73 -10.45
CA PHE A 195 4.27 -4.01 -9.00
C PHE A 195 4.88 -2.85 -8.25
N VAL A 196 4.22 -2.37 -7.20
CA VAL A 196 4.76 -1.38 -6.27
C VAL A 196 4.89 -2.03 -4.91
N ASN A 197 6.10 -2.04 -4.37
CA ASN A 197 6.41 -2.52 -3.03
C ASN A 197 6.94 -1.35 -2.19
N TYR A 198 6.35 -1.12 -1.03
CA TYR A 198 6.90 -0.22 -0.02
C TYR A 198 7.19 -1.03 1.23
N GLU A 199 8.43 -1.11 1.68
CA GLU A 199 8.77 -1.78 2.94
C GLU A 199 10.17 -1.36 3.41
N GLN A 200 10.70 -2.05 4.42
CA GLN A 200 12.01 -1.78 4.98
C GLN A 200 13.15 -2.07 3.99
N VAL A 201 14.28 -1.39 4.22
CA VAL A 201 15.56 -1.60 3.53
C VAL A 201 16.70 -1.32 4.51
N ASN A 202 17.93 -1.73 4.17
CA ASN A 202 19.13 -1.48 4.98
C ASN A 202 19.05 -2.10 6.39
N MET A 203 18.32 -3.20 6.56
CA MET A 203 18.01 -3.78 7.87
C MET A 203 19.17 -4.52 8.56
N THR A 204 20.36 -4.54 7.94
CA THR A 204 21.54 -5.25 8.45
C THR A 204 22.40 -4.41 9.40
N ASP A 205 22.19 -3.09 9.43
CA ASP A 205 22.97 -2.20 10.30
C ASP A 205 22.43 -2.15 11.74
N ARG A 206 23.07 -1.34 12.60
CA ARG A 206 22.69 -1.23 14.02
C ARG A 206 21.27 -0.67 14.20
N PHE A 207 20.84 0.28 13.37
CA PHE A 207 19.51 0.86 13.44
C PHE A 207 18.44 -0.16 13.02
N GLY A 208 18.69 -0.89 11.93
CA GLY A 208 17.87 -2.01 11.48
C GLY A 208 17.68 -3.07 12.57
N GLN A 209 18.75 -3.47 13.27
CA GLN A 209 18.65 -4.41 14.40
C GLN A 209 17.76 -3.89 15.54
N ILE A 210 17.94 -2.62 15.94
CA ILE A 210 17.10 -1.98 16.97
C ILE A 210 15.63 -1.93 16.53
N MET A 211 15.38 -1.66 15.24
CA MET A 211 14.04 -1.64 14.67
C MET A 211 13.37 -3.03 14.72
N ILE A 212 14.11 -4.10 14.39
CA ILE A 212 13.64 -5.48 14.50
C ILE A 212 13.28 -5.82 15.95
N GLU A 213 14.19 -5.56 16.89
CA GLU A 213 13.96 -5.81 18.33
C GLU A 213 12.72 -5.08 18.84
N ASN A 214 12.54 -3.80 18.44
CA ASN A 214 11.38 -3.00 18.84
C ASN A 214 10.05 -3.54 18.32
N LEU A 215 10.02 -4.10 17.11
CA LEU A 215 8.83 -4.73 16.54
C LEU A 215 8.54 -6.09 17.19
N GLN A 216 9.58 -6.88 17.46
CA GLN A 216 9.46 -8.16 18.17
C GLN A 216 8.89 -7.97 19.59
N ARG A 217 9.33 -6.94 20.33
CA ARG A 217 8.75 -6.58 21.64
C ARG A 217 7.25 -6.27 21.58
N ARG A 218 6.74 -5.87 20.41
CA ARG A 218 5.31 -5.62 20.15
C ARG A 218 4.60 -6.83 19.54
N GLN A 219 5.20 -8.02 19.60
CA GLN A 219 4.70 -9.27 19.02
C GLN A 219 4.51 -9.19 17.49
N CYS A 220 5.30 -8.34 16.83
CA CYS A 220 5.29 -8.15 15.38
C CYS A 220 6.59 -8.72 14.80
N ASN A 221 6.56 -9.97 14.34
CA ASN A 221 7.72 -10.60 13.71
C ASN A 221 7.81 -10.24 12.22
N LEU A 222 9.01 -9.89 11.76
CA LEU A 222 9.31 -9.61 10.36
C LEU A 222 9.90 -10.85 9.69
N ALA A 223 9.03 -11.79 9.31
CA ALA A 223 9.44 -13.08 8.74
C ALA A 223 10.28 -12.94 7.45
N GLY A 224 10.14 -11.84 6.71
CA GLY A 224 10.84 -11.54 5.48
C GLY A 224 11.99 -10.53 5.64
N VAL A 225 12.45 -10.24 6.85
CA VAL A 225 13.47 -9.18 7.03
C VAL A 225 14.79 -9.49 6.32
N GLU A 226 15.12 -10.77 6.10
CA GLU A 226 16.37 -11.17 5.46
C GLU A 226 16.49 -10.72 3.99
N VAL A 227 15.40 -10.37 3.31
CA VAL A 227 15.44 -9.81 1.95
C VAL A 227 15.51 -8.27 1.93
N CYS A 228 15.36 -7.62 3.09
CA CYS A 228 15.42 -6.16 3.26
C CYS A 228 16.85 -5.65 3.49
N ARG A 229 17.86 -6.25 2.83
CA ARG A 229 19.28 -5.96 3.07
C ARG A 229 19.72 -4.64 2.45
N SER A 230 19.33 -4.39 1.20
CA SER A 230 19.70 -3.19 0.45
C SER A 230 18.68 -2.90 -0.66
N LEU A 231 18.80 -1.74 -1.30
CA LEU A 231 17.99 -1.44 -2.50
C LEU A 231 18.26 -2.45 -3.62
N ASP A 232 19.50 -2.93 -3.72
CA ASP A 232 19.89 -3.93 -4.72
C ASP A 232 19.17 -5.27 -4.46
N SER A 233 19.13 -5.75 -3.21
CA SER A 233 18.42 -6.99 -2.88
C SER A 233 16.92 -6.90 -3.16
N GLN A 234 16.31 -5.72 -2.97
CA GLN A 234 14.90 -5.51 -3.32
C GLN A 234 14.67 -5.53 -4.85
N ARG A 235 15.57 -4.95 -5.64
CA ARG A 235 15.48 -5.01 -7.12
C ARG A 235 15.70 -6.42 -7.63
N GLU A 236 16.73 -7.11 -7.16
CA GLU A 236 17.04 -8.49 -7.54
C GLU A 236 15.88 -9.43 -7.23
N ARG A 237 15.26 -9.27 -6.06
CA ARG A 237 14.07 -10.05 -5.69
C ARG A 237 12.93 -9.87 -6.69
N LEU A 238 12.69 -8.69 -7.23
CA LEU A 238 11.68 -8.48 -8.27
C LEU A 238 12.11 -9.17 -9.58
N LEU A 239 13.33 -8.92 -10.05
CA LEU A 239 13.85 -9.48 -11.31
C LEU A 239 13.87 -11.02 -11.31
N LEU A 240 14.36 -11.63 -10.23
CA LEU A 240 14.42 -13.10 -10.07
C LEU A 240 13.03 -13.76 -10.07
N ASN A 241 11.97 -13.01 -9.76
CA ASN A 241 10.60 -13.49 -9.72
C ASN A 241 9.79 -13.10 -10.98
N GLY A 242 10.47 -12.92 -12.13
CA GLY A 242 9.83 -12.84 -13.45
C GLY A 242 9.45 -11.43 -13.91
N TRP A 243 9.92 -10.39 -13.21
CA TRP A 243 9.75 -9.01 -13.65
C TRP A 243 10.89 -8.58 -14.59
N GLU A 244 10.59 -7.78 -15.61
CA GLU A 244 11.55 -7.40 -16.66
C GLU A 244 12.41 -6.20 -16.24
N THR A 245 11.79 -5.22 -15.58
CA THR A 245 12.50 -4.07 -15.02
C THR A 245 12.22 -3.95 -13.54
N ALA A 246 13.20 -3.44 -12.78
CA ALA A 246 13.04 -3.13 -11.37
C ALA A 246 13.84 -1.88 -11.00
N ARG A 247 13.21 -0.99 -10.22
CA ARG A 247 13.81 0.21 -9.64
C ARG A 247 13.49 0.24 -8.16
N ALA A 248 14.38 0.82 -7.38
CA ALA A 248 14.23 1.00 -5.95
C ALA A 248 14.93 2.29 -5.54
N ILE A 249 14.29 3.07 -4.67
CA ILE A 249 14.88 4.23 -4.01
C ILE A 249 14.47 4.23 -2.54
N ASP A 250 15.34 4.71 -1.67
CA ASP A 250 14.99 4.92 -0.26
C ASP A 250 14.01 6.09 -0.10
N MET A 251 13.35 6.16 1.06
CA MET A 251 12.35 7.19 1.30
C MET A 251 12.94 8.57 1.47
N MET A 252 14.23 8.70 1.82
CA MET A 252 14.89 10.00 1.86
C MET A 252 15.03 10.57 0.45
N LYS A 253 15.33 9.72 -0.54
CA LYS A 253 15.31 10.08 -1.95
C LYS A 253 13.90 10.44 -2.42
N VAL A 254 12.88 9.70 -2.02
CA VAL A 254 11.46 10.06 -2.30
C VAL A 254 11.13 11.43 -1.74
N TYR A 255 11.51 11.70 -0.48
CA TYR A 255 11.30 12.99 0.18
C TYR A 255 11.95 14.13 -0.61
N SER A 256 13.17 13.92 -1.12
CA SER A 256 13.88 14.91 -1.94
C SER A 256 13.18 15.26 -3.25
N PHE A 257 12.30 14.39 -3.75
CA PHE A 257 11.51 14.61 -4.96
C PHE A 257 10.13 15.23 -4.71
N LEU A 258 9.74 15.43 -3.46
CA LEU A 258 8.47 16.10 -3.15
C LEU A 258 8.49 17.56 -3.64
N PRO A 259 7.34 18.10 -4.10
CA PRO A 259 7.24 19.51 -4.45
C PRO A 259 7.69 20.40 -3.28
N GLN A 260 8.56 21.38 -3.54
CA GLN A 260 9.11 22.23 -2.48
C GLN A 260 8.03 23.03 -1.71
N ALA A 261 6.91 23.33 -2.37
CA ALA A 261 5.75 23.92 -1.71
C ALA A 261 5.11 22.96 -0.70
N ASP A 262 5.03 21.67 -1.02
CA ASP A 262 4.53 20.65 -0.10
C ASP A 262 5.49 20.43 1.05
N VAL A 263 6.80 20.37 0.79
CA VAL A 263 7.84 20.25 1.83
C VAL A 263 7.74 21.40 2.83
N LYS A 264 7.70 22.66 2.35
CA LYS A 264 7.52 23.83 3.22
C LYS A 264 6.23 23.76 4.01
N ARG A 265 5.13 23.31 3.38
CA ARG A 265 3.83 23.18 4.05
C ARG A 265 3.89 22.15 5.18
N ILE A 266 4.46 20.96 4.94
CA ILE A 266 4.53 19.90 5.95
C ILE A 266 5.53 20.21 7.06
N GLU A 267 6.67 20.83 6.74
CA GLU A 267 7.66 21.27 7.74
C GLU A 267 7.15 22.47 8.57
N ALA A 268 6.21 23.25 8.04
CA ALA A 268 5.53 24.30 8.80
C ALA A 268 4.43 23.77 9.71
N LEU A 269 3.97 22.53 9.54
CA LEU A 269 2.98 21.94 10.45
C LEU A 269 3.57 21.79 11.84
N GLU A 270 4.85 21.37 11.96
CA GLU A 270 5.58 21.29 13.21
C GLU A 270 7.11 21.33 13.04
N PHE A 271 7.79 21.83 14.08
CA PHE A 271 9.24 21.95 14.10
C PHE A 271 9.92 20.59 14.31
N LEU A 272 10.75 20.18 13.34
CA LEU A 272 11.60 19.00 13.43
C LEU A 272 12.99 19.39 13.96
N ASP A 273 13.26 19.03 15.21
CA ASP A 273 14.54 19.33 15.89
C ASP A 273 15.62 18.27 15.57
N GLU A 274 15.25 17.00 15.47
CA GLU A 274 16.17 15.86 15.27
C GLU A 274 16.15 15.36 13.81
N LYS A 275 16.80 16.10 12.91
CA LYS A 275 16.84 15.75 11.48
C LYS A 275 17.55 14.42 11.21
N GLU A 276 18.58 14.11 11.99
CA GLU A 276 19.37 12.90 11.83
C GLU A 276 18.54 11.63 12.08
N LEU A 277 17.64 11.66 13.06
CA LEU A 277 16.74 10.53 13.35
C LEU A 277 15.72 10.33 12.21
N PHE A 278 15.19 11.42 11.67
CA PHE A 278 14.30 11.38 10.52
C PHE A 278 15.02 10.82 9.28
N GLU A 279 16.24 11.30 9.00
CA GLU A 279 17.06 10.79 7.89
C GLU A 279 17.36 9.30 8.04
N GLN A 280 17.78 8.85 9.23
CA GLN A 280 17.99 7.44 9.52
C GLN A 280 16.73 6.62 9.28
N LEU A 281 15.58 7.08 9.77
CA LEU A 281 14.31 6.39 9.55
C LEU A 281 13.96 6.29 8.06
N MET A 282 14.12 7.38 7.31
CA MET A 282 13.80 7.45 5.89
C MET A 282 14.74 6.60 5.02
N GLN A 283 16.00 6.43 5.43
CA GLN A 283 16.96 5.54 4.78
C GLN A 283 16.70 4.05 5.05
N HIS A 284 15.84 3.72 6.03
CA HIS A 284 15.47 2.34 6.38
C HIS A 284 14.13 1.89 5.80
N TYR A 285 13.52 2.70 4.94
CA TYR A 285 12.38 2.33 4.12
C TYR A 285 12.69 2.61 2.66
N CYS A 286 12.09 1.85 1.76
CA CYS A 286 12.20 2.07 0.33
C CYS A 286 10.85 1.96 -0.36
N ILE A 287 10.77 2.57 -1.53
CA ILE A 287 9.76 2.25 -2.53
C ILE A 287 10.46 1.60 -3.71
N CYS A 288 9.95 0.43 -4.09
CA CYS A 288 10.41 -0.34 -5.23
C CYS A 288 9.26 -0.47 -6.22
N TRP A 289 9.57 -0.40 -7.49
CA TRP A 289 8.61 -0.74 -8.52
C TRP A 289 9.24 -1.54 -9.63
N ALA A 290 8.46 -2.48 -10.14
CA ALA A 290 8.83 -3.32 -11.26
C ALA A 290 7.76 -3.28 -12.33
N SER A 291 8.16 -3.49 -13.58
CA SER A 291 7.24 -3.61 -14.70
C SER A 291 7.58 -4.84 -15.53
N LYS A 292 6.52 -5.36 -16.14
CA LYS A 292 6.56 -6.37 -17.20
C LYS A 292 5.57 -5.90 -18.25
N ASP A 293 6.02 -5.83 -19.50
CA ASP A 293 5.19 -5.27 -20.55
C ASP A 293 5.42 -5.94 -21.89
N SER A 294 4.59 -6.95 -22.17
CA SER A 294 4.57 -7.62 -23.46
C SER A 294 4.01 -6.76 -24.60
N SER A 295 3.48 -5.56 -24.32
CA SER A 295 2.72 -4.74 -25.28
C SER A 295 3.38 -3.38 -25.59
N ASN A 296 4.48 -3.02 -24.93
CA ASN A 296 5.21 -1.74 -25.08
C ASN A 296 4.32 -0.48 -24.89
N LEU A 297 3.57 -0.44 -23.80
CA LEU A 297 2.65 0.62 -23.34
C LEU A 297 3.36 1.82 -22.64
#